data_AF-A0A938I6G5-F1
#
_entry.id   AF-A0A938I6G5-F1
#
_cell.length_a   1.000
_cell.length_b   1.000
_cell.length_c   1.000
_cell.angle_alpha   90.00
_cell.angle_beta   90.00
_cell.angle_gamma   90.00
#
_symmetry.space_group_name_H-M   'P 1'
#
loop_
_entity.id
_entity.type
_entity.pdbx_description
1 polymer ?
#
loop_
_entity_poly.entity_id
_entity_poly.type
_entity_poly.pdbx_seq_one_letter_code
_entity_poly.pdbx_strand_id
1 'polypeptide(L)'
;MRITVGGVRETIESAGATLVYLPPDSPDLNPIEMVFYKLKWLVRGASSRNIERLWSFFVQALDHFSPDERLHYLQHCGYATDA
;
A
#
# COMPACT_ATOMS: atom_id res chain seq x y z
N MET A 1 -14.14 -18.01 -8.67
CA MET A 1 -15.24 -17.36 -7.92
C MET A 1 -14.97 -15.86 -7.93
N ARG A 2 -15.82 -15.05 -8.57
CA ARG A 2 -15.65 -13.58 -8.65
C ARG A 2 -16.53 -12.97 -7.57
N ILE A 3 -15.96 -12.56 -6.44
CA ILE A 3 -16.68 -11.81 -5.42
C ILE A 3 -16.66 -10.35 -5.88
N THR A 4 -17.76 -9.86 -6.45
CA THR A 4 -17.92 -8.42 -6.74
C THR A 4 -18.95 -7.86 -5.76
N VAL A 5 -18.51 -6.97 -4.88
CA VAL A 5 -19.42 -6.07 -4.17
C VAL A 5 -19.94 -5.07 -5.21
N GLY A 6 -21.25 -5.06 -5.47
CA GLY A 6 -21.85 -4.10 -6.40
C GLY A 6 -21.65 -2.66 -5.93
N GLY A 7 -21.45 -1.71 -6.85
CA GLY A 7 -21.34 -0.29 -6.53
C GLY A 7 -19.92 0.23 -6.27
N VAL A 8 -18.92 -0.65 -6.12
CA VAL A 8 -17.53 -0.22 -5.84
C VAL A 8 -16.93 0.55 -7.01
N ARG A 9 -17.10 0.07 -8.24
CA ARG A 9 -16.57 0.75 -9.43
C ARG A 9 -17.20 2.11 -9.60
N GLU A 10 -18.52 2.17 -9.50
CA GLU A 10 -19.32 3.37 -9.65
C GLU A 10 -18.91 4.42 -8.61
N THR A 11 -18.71 4.01 -7.36
CA THR A 11 -18.27 4.92 -6.29
C THR A 11 -16.87 5.47 -6.57
N ILE A 12 -15.92 4.63 -6.96
CA ILE A 12 -14.53 5.05 -7.25
C ILE A 12 -14.49 6.00 -8.46
N GLU A 13 -15.20 5.65 -9.54
CA GLU A 13 -15.22 6.45 -10.76
C GLU A 13 -16.00 7.76 -10.57
N SER A 14 -17.03 7.80 -9.73
CA SER A 14 -17.74 9.04 -9.37
C SER A 14 -16.86 10.06 -8.65
N ALA A 15 -15.80 9.61 -7.98
CA ALA A 15 -14.79 10.47 -7.35
C ALA A 15 -13.70 10.96 -8.32
N GLY A 16 -13.79 10.61 -9.62
CA GLY A 16 -12.79 10.96 -10.63
C GLY A 16 -11.55 10.08 -10.64
N ALA A 17 -11.58 8.95 -9.92
CA ALA A 17 -10.49 7.97 -9.90
C ALA A 17 -10.73 6.84 -10.92
N THR A 18 -9.67 6.14 -11.33
CA THR A 18 -9.75 4.98 -12.21
C THR A 18 -9.59 3.69 -11.41
N LEU A 19 -10.56 2.78 -11.51
CA LEU A 19 -10.45 1.45 -10.88
C LEU A 19 -9.65 0.49 -11.75
N VAL A 20 -8.42 0.19 -11.29
CA VAL A 20 -7.52 -0.83 -11.85
C VAL A 20 -7.69 -2.14 -11.09
N TYR A 21 -8.06 -3.21 -11.80
CA TYR A 21 -8.12 -4.55 -11.23
C TYR A 21 -6.78 -5.27 -11.41
N LEU A 22 -6.30 -5.88 -10.34
CA LEU A 22 -5.13 -6.76 -10.37
C LEU A 22 -5.53 -8.19 -10.75
N PRO A 23 -4.69 -8.95 -11.48
CA PRO A 23 -4.86 -10.38 -11.60
C PRO A 23 -4.81 -11.05 -10.21
N PRO A 24 -5.49 -12.19 -10.02
CA PRO A 24 -5.40 -12.95 -8.78
C PRO A 24 -3.93 -13.28 -8.41
N ASP A 25 -3.63 -13.29 -7.12
CA ASP A 25 -2.32 -13.65 -6.57
C ASP A 25 -1.12 -12.92 -7.22
N SER A 26 -1.30 -11.63 -7.55
CA SER A 26 -0.27 -10.79 -8.17
C SER A 26 0.28 -9.72 -7.22
N PRO A 27 0.96 -10.12 -6.13
CA PRO A 27 1.54 -9.17 -5.18
C PRO A 27 2.63 -8.30 -5.82
N ASP A 28 3.32 -8.81 -6.83
CA ASP A 28 4.36 -8.10 -7.58
C ASP A 28 3.81 -6.90 -8.37
N LEU A 29 2.49 -6.88 -8.61
CA LEU A 29 1.78 -5.78 -9.26
C LEU A 29 1.10 -4.85 -8.24
N ASN A 30 1.35 -5.01 -6.94
CA ASN A 30 0.70 -4.20 -5.91
C ASN A 30 1.74 -3.40 -5.10
N PRO A 31 1.93 -2.09 -5.40
CA PRO A 31 2.95 -1.27 -4.75
C PRO A 31 2.87 -1.22 -3.22
N ILE A 32 1.66 -1.40 -2.66
CA ILE A 32 1.46 -1.37 -1.21
C ILE A 32 2.12 -2.56 -0.50
N GLU A 33 2.40 -3.67 -1.20
CA GLU A 33 3.05 -4.84 -0.60
C GLU A 33 4.47 -4.52 -0.13
N MET A 34 5.22 -3.73 -0.90
CA MET A 34 6.56 -3.24 -0.51
C MET A 34 6.48 -2.30 0.69
N VAL A 35 5.49 -1.41 0.70
CA VAL A 35 5.22 -0.53 1.85
C VAL A 35 4.94 -1.37 3.10
N PHE A 36 4.05 -2.36 3.00
CA PHE A 36 3.72 -3.22 4.13
C PHE A 36 4.88 -4.09 4.58
N TYR A 37 5.73 -4.57 3.68
CA TYR A 37 6.93 -5.31 4.04
C TYR A 37 7.83 -4.49 4.96
N LYS A 38 8.22 -3.28 4.53
CA LYS A 38 9.07 -2.38 5.32
C LYS A 38 8.37 -1.92 6.60
N LEU A 39 7.09 -1.56 6.52
CA LEU A 39 6.32 -1.09 7.67
C LEU A 39 6.20 -2.17 8.75
N LYS A 40 5.90 -3.42 8.37
CA LYS A 40 5.88 -4.55 9.30
C LYS A 40 7.23 -4.75 9.95
N TRP A 41 8.32 -4.62 9.21
CA TRP A 41 9.67 -4.73 9.77
C TRP A 41 9.94 -3.66 10.84
N LEU A 42 9.65 -2.38 10.53
CA LEU A 42 9.81 -1.25 11.46
C LEU A 42 8.97 -1.44 12.73
N VAL A 43 7.67 -1.73 12.56
CA VAL A 43 6.72 -1.84 13.69
C VAL A 43 7.03 -3.07 14.56
N ARG A 44 7.43 -4.20 13.96
CA ARG A 44 7.85 -5.39 14.72
C ARG A 44 9.14 -5.13 15.51
N GLY A 45 10.06 -4.33 14.97
CA GLY A 45 11.27 -3.92 15.68
C GLY A 45 10.99 -3.21 17.00
N ALA A 46 9.89 -2.45 17.10
CA ALA A 46 9.51 -1.76 18.32
C ALA A 46 9.06 -2.68 19.48
N SER A 47 8.70 -3.94 19.20
CA SER A 47 8.33 -4.97 20.19
C SER A 47 7.30 -4.52 21.26
N SER A 48 6.42 -3.57 20.93
CA SER A 48 5.43 -3.03 21.86
C SER A 48 4.32 -4.03 22.16
N ARG A 49 4.00 -4.22 23.45
CA ARG A 49 2.85 -5.02 23.92
C ARG A 49 1.64 -4.17 24.31
N ASN A 50 1.67 -2.87 23.98
CA ASN A 50 0.60 -1.92 24.25
C ASN A 50 0.10 -1.34 22.93
N ILE A 51 -1.22 -1.39 22.72
CA ILE A 51 -1.87 -1.01 21.46
C ILE A 51 -1.71 0.48 21.12
N GLU A 52 -1.80 1.37 22.11
CA GLU A 52 -1.62 2.81 21.93
C GLU A 52 -0.18 3.14 21.49
N ARG A 53 0.79 2.48 22.13
CA ARG A 53 2.20 2.60 21.75
C ARG A 53 2.44 2.00 20.37
N LEU A 54 1.81 0.88 20.04
CA LEU A 54 1.91 0.26 18.72
C LEU A 54 1.39 1.21 17.63
N TRP A 55 0.24 1.86 17.86
CA TRP A 55 -0.30 2.88 16.97
C TRP A 55 0.65 4.07 16.81
N SER A 56 1.22 4.54 17.92
CA SER A 56 2.20 5.64 17.88
C SER A 56 3.43 5.27 17.04
N PHE A 57 3.93 4.04 17.16
CA PHE A 57 5.04 3.53 16.33
C PHE A 57 4.63 3.36 14.87
N PHE A 58 3.40 2.93 14.59
CA PHE A 58 2.89 2.79 13.23
C PHE A 58 2.90 4.14 12.52
N VAL A 59 2.41 5.20 13.16
CA VAL A 59 2.41 6.56 12.60
C VAL A 59 3.84 7.05 12.37
N GLN A 60 4.73 6.94 13.35
CA GLN A 60 6.14 7.32 13.21
C GLN A 60 6.87 6.54 12.11
N ALA A 61 6.53 5.27 11.92
CA ALA A 61 7.13 4.43 10.89
C ALA A 61 6.83 4.94 9.47
N LEU A 62 5.73 5.69 9.27
CA LEU A 62 5.38 6.28 7.96
C LEU A 62 6.35 7.38 7.53
N ASP A 63 7.04 8.03 8.48
CA ASP A 63 8.03 9.06 8.18
C ASP A 63 9.32 8.48 7.53
N HIS A 64 9.49 7.16 7.58
CA HIS A 64 10.64 6.47 6.99
C HIS A 64 10.48 6.15 5.49
N PHE A 65 9.41 6.61 4.83
CA PHE A 65 9.17 6.39 3.41
C PHE A 65 9.41 7.68 2.61
N SER A 66 10.59 7.79 1.99
CA SER A 66 10.93 8.96 1.20
C SER A 66 10.10 9.05 -0.09
N PRO A 67 9.94 10.25 -0.69
CA PRO A 67 9.28 10.39 -1.98
C PRO A 67 9.90 9.50 -3.07
N ASP A 68 11.23 9.44 -3.16
CA ASP A 68 11.93 8.62 -4.14
C ASP A 68 11.66 7.13 -3.94
N GLU A 69 11.67 6.66 -2.69
CA GLU A 69 11.36 5.26 -2.38
C GLU A 69 9.94 4.89 -2.83
N ARG A 70 8.95 5.77 -2.58
CA ARG A 70 7.57 5.54 -3.03
C ARG A 70 7.46 5.53 -4.55
N LEU A 71 8.22 6.37 -5.25
CA LEU A 71 8.25 6.35 -6.71
C LEU A 71 8.86 5.04 -7.23
N HIS A 72 9.97 4.58 -6.65
CA HIS A 72 10.57 3.30 -7.02
C HIS A 72 9.62 2.12 -6.83
N TYR A 73 8.76 2.13 -5.80
CA TYR A 73 7.72 1.11 -5.63
C TYR A 73 6.72 1.12 -6.80
N LEU A 74 6.28 2.30 -7.24
CA LEU A 74 5.38 2.41 -8.39
C LEU A 74 6.06 1.94 -9.68
N GLN A 75 7.32 2.33 -9.89
CA GLN A 75 8.12 1.90 -11.04
C GLN A 75 8.34 0.39 -11.07
N HIS A 76 8.66 -0.21 -9.91
CA HIS A 76 8.85 -1.64 -9.76
C HIS A 76 7.62 -2.45 -10.21
N CYS A 77 6.42 -1.95 -9.89
CA CYS A 77 5.16 -2.57 -10.31
C CYS A 77 4.66 -2.14 -11.71
N GLY A 78 5.43 -1.31 -12.43
CA GLY A 78 5.09 -0.86 -13.79
C GLY A 78 4.06 0.28 -13.87
N TYR A 79 3.80 1.00 -12.78
CA TYR A 79 2.84 2.12 -12.74
C TYR A 79 3.47 3.50 -12.97
N ALA A 80 4.79 3.57 -13.00
CA ALA A 80 5.54 4.78 -13.32
C ALA A 80 6.68 4.42 -14.27
N THR A 81 6.94 5.31 -15.23
CA THR A 81 8.12 5.24 -16.09
C THR A 81 8.99 6.44 -15.78
N ASP A 82 10.31 6.32 -15.98
CA ASP A 82 11.18 7.49 -15.95
C ASP A 82 10.73 8.46 -17.06
N ALA A 83 10.66 9.75 -16.72
CA ALA A 83 10.34 10.81 -17.66
C ALA A 83 11.49 11.07 -18.65
#